data_AF-A0A081SA91-F1
#
_entry.id   AF-A0A081SA91-F1
#
_cell.length_a   1.000
_cell.length_b   1.000
_cell.length_c   1.000
_cell.angle_alpha   90.00
_cell.angle_beta   90.00
_cell.angle_gamma   90.00
#
_symmetry.space_group_name_H-M   'P 1'
#
loop_
_entity.id
_entity.type
_entity.pdbx_description
1 polymer ?
#
loop_
_entity_poly.entity_id
_entity_poly.type
_entity_poly.pdbx_seq_one_letter_code
_entity_poly.pdbx_strand_id
1 'polypeptide(L)'
;MKALNKESILDCDELETQLHDAEIKQLDEQIFLMPNYPCEFEVTFLDDYHKKHNYPLFYESYLQNVMEFLESQDIKNGADAFVDDNQNLVFVLYGQGYRAEGKEGILTTQVTVKAYDEDKQPINFANLLDSLIVSEYQIEPNLWEVSHD
;
A
#
# COMPACT_ATOMS: atom_id res chain seq x y z
N MET A 1 -13.23 -1.96 -4.55
CA MET A 1 -12.02 -1.21 -4.19
C MET A 1 -11.66 -0.23 -5.30
N LYS A 2 -11.40 1.03 -4.95
CA LYS A 2 -10.88 2.10 -5.82
C LYS A 2 -9.36 2.18 -5.63
N ALA A 3 -8.58 2.09 -6.69
CA ALA A 3 -7.13 2.27 -6.63
C ALA A 3 -6.77 3.72 -6.27
N LEU A 4 -5.75 3.88 -5.43
CA LEU A 4 -5.12 5.17 -5.12
C LEU A 4 -3.90 5.42 -6.01
N ASN A 5 -3.19 4.36 -6.38
CA ASN A 5 -2.15 4.40 -7.40
C ASN A 5 -2.74 4.41 -8.81
N LYS A 6 -1.99 4.94 -9.77
CA LYS A 6 -2.40 4.98 -11.18
C LYS A 6 -2.35 3.60 -11.84
N GLU A 7 -1.30 2.85 -11.54
CA GLU A 7 -1.01 1.52 -12.08
C GLU A 7 -0.48 0.63 -10.97
N SER A 8 -0.73 -0.68 -11.07
CA SER A 8 -0.21 -1.65 -10.12
C SER A 8 1.31 -1.75 -10.25
N ILE A 9 2.02 -1.80 -9.13
CA ILE A 9 3.48 -1.94 -9.11
C ILE A 9 3.98 -3.18 -9.87
N LEU A 10 3.16 -4.22 -9.98
CA LEU A 10 3.51 -5.44 -10.72
C LEU A 10 3.51 -5.26 -12.24
N ASP A 11 2.79 -4.25 -12.73
CA ASP A 11 2.64 -3.97 -14.16
C ASP A 11 3.57 -2.83 -14.64
N CYS A 12 4.19 -2.10 -13.70
CA CYS A 12 5.08 -0.98 -13.98
C CYS A 12 6.42 -1.39 -14.60
N ASP A 13 6.90 -0.59 -15.56
CA ASP A 13 8.30 -0.56 -15.95
C ASP A 13 9.17 0.24 -14.94
N GLU A 14 10.46 0.45 -15.25
CA GLU A 14 11.39 1.16 -14.36
C GLU A 14 10.97 2.62 -14.08
N LEU A 15 10.46 3.32 -15.09
CA LEU A 15 10.03 4.71 -14.96
C LEU A 15 8.70 4.79 -14.21
N GLU A 16 7.77 3.91 -14.56
CA GLU A 16 6.47 3.80 -13.91
C GLU A 16 6.62 3.39 -12.44
N THR A 17 7.61 2.57 -12.11
CA THR A 17 7.97 2.22 -10.72
C THR A 17 8.36 3.46 -9.92
N GLN A 18 9.19 4.35 -10.48
CA GLN A 18 9.58 5.59 -9.79
C GLN A 18 8.38 6.51 -9.55
N LEU A 19 7.44 6.56 -10.50
CA LEU A 19 6.21 7.31 -10.33
C LEU A 19 5.33 6.66 -9.26
N HIS A 20 5.14 5.34 -9.32
CA HIS A 20 4.37 4.58 -8.35
C HIS A 20 4.91 4.77 -6.91
N ASP A 21 6.23 4.68 -6.72
CA ASP A 21 6.87 4.92 -5.43
C ASP A 21 6.62 6.35 -4.92
N ALA A 22 6.60 7.34 -5.83
CA ALA A 22 6.26 8.72 -5.49
C ALA A 22 4.78 8.87 -5.07
N GLU A 23 3.86 8.12 -5.69
CA GLU A 23 2.45 8.08 -5.29
C GLU A 23 2.27 7.50 -3.89
N ILE A 24 2.95 6.39 -3.58
CA ILE A 24 2.95 5.78 -2.23
C ILE A 24 3.53 6.76 -1.20
N LYS A 25 4.61 7.45 -1.55
CA LYS A 25 5.20 8.48 -0.68
C LYS A 25 4.24 9.65 -0.44
N GLN A 26 3.53 10.11 -1.46
CA GLN A 26 2.52 11.15 -1.29
C GLN A 26 1.39 10.69 -0.37
N LEU A 27 0.97 9.44 -0.47
CA LEU A 27 0.00 8.85 0.44
C LEU A 27 0.50 8.84 1.88
N ASP A 28 1.75 8.41 2.13
CA ASP A 28 2.37 8.47 3.46
C ASP A 28 2.39 9.89 4.04
N GLU A 29 2.81 10.88 3.25
CA GLU A 29 2.79 12.29 3.65
C GLU A 29 1.38 12.77 4.03
N GLN A 30 0.34 12.34 3.30
CA GLN A 30 -1.05 12.67 3.63
C GLN A 30 -1.52 11.97 4.91
N ILE A 31 -1.19 10.69 5.08
CA ILE A 31 -1.49 9.93 6.31
C ILE A 31 -0.85 10.61 7.53
N PHE A 32 0.39 11.08 7.40
CA PHE A 32 1.10 11.76 8.48
C PHE A 32 0.42 13.06 8.93
N LEU A 33 -0.23 13.77 8.00
CA LEU A 33 -0.97 15.01 8.27
C LEU A 33 -2.35 14.78 8.88
N MET A 34 -2.89 13.56 8.81
CA MET A 34 -4.18 13.21 9.41
C MET A 34 -4.06 13.08 10.94
N PRO A 35 -5.19 13.25 11.68
CA PRO A 35 -5.22 12.85 13.08
C PRO A 35 -4.79 11.39 13.25
N ASN A 36 -4.06 11.12 14.33
CA ASN A 36 -3.55 9.78 14.59
C ASN A 36 -4.66 8.85 15.13
N TYR A 37 -5.57 8.43 14.26
CA TYR A 37 -6.74 7.64 14.63
C TYR A 37 -6.35 6.28 15.21
N PRO A 38 -7.04 5.79 16.26
CA PRO A 38 -6.96 4.38 16.64
C PRO A 38 -7.42 3.51 15.47
N CYS A 39 -6.65 2.44 15.20
CA CYS A 39 -6.86 1.57 14.05
C CYS A 39 -6.87 0.08 14.45
N GLU A 40 -7.62 -0.71 13.69
CA GLU A 40 -7.43 -2.15 13.57
C GLU A 40 -6.81 -2.44 12.19
N PHE A 41 -5.65 -3.10 12.18
CA PHE A 41 -5.04 -3.62 10.95
C PHE A 41 -5.44 -5.09 10.81
N GLU A 42 -6.22 -5.38 9.77
CA GLU A 42 -6.59 -6.75 9.39
C GLU A 42 -5.68 -7.22 8.25
N VAL A 43 -4.92 -8.28 8.50
CA VAL A 43 -4.02 -8.89 7.53
C VAL A 43 -4.63 -10.18 7.00
N THR A 44 -4.78 -10.27 5.68
CA THR A 44 -5.29 -11.46 4.99
C THR A 44 -4.37 -11.85 3.83
N PHE A 45 -4.47 -13.10 3.38
CA PHE A 45 -3.68 -13.61 2.26
C PHE A 45 -4.58 -13.79 1.05
N LEU A 46 -4.15 -13.25 -0.10
CA LEU A 46 -4.90 -13.29 -1.35
C LEU A 46 -4.47 -14.45 -2.25
N ASP A 47 -3.23 -14.91 -2.14
CA ASP A 47 -2.73 -16.01 -2.97
C ASP A 47 -3.23 -17.39 -2.48
N ASP A 48 -3.48 -18.29 -3.44
CA ASP A 48 -4.13 -19.60 -3.22
C ASP A 48 -3.47 -20.42 -2.09
N TYR A 49 -2.13 -20.45 -2.07
CA TYR A 49 -1.39 -21.25 -1.10
C TYR A 49 -1.50 -20.64 0.30
N HIS A 50 -1.12 -19.38 0.49
CA HIS A 50 -1.10 -18.80 1.84
C HIS A 50 -2.51 -18.59 2.39
N LYS A 51 -3.50 -18.32 1.54
CA LYS A 51 -4.92 -18.25 1.93
C LYS A 51 -5.45 -19.56 2.51
N LYS A 52 -4.99 -20.71 1.99
CA LYS A 52 -5.37 -22.05 2.48
C LYS A 52 -4.63 -22.44 3.76
N HIS A 53 -3.42 -21.91 3.96
CA HIS A 53 -2.49 -22.35 5.00
C HIS A 53 -2.37 -21.39 6.19
N ASN A 54 -2.94 -20.19 6.10
CA ASN A 54 -2.91 -19.18 7.16
C ASN A 54 -4.30 -18.68 7.51
N TYR A 55 -4.40 -18.03 8.67
CA TYR A 55 -5.62 -17.35 9.13
C TYR A 55 -5.41 -15.83 9.09
N PRO A 56 -6.50 -15.05 8.94
CA PRO A 56 -6.44 -13.60 9.11
C PRO A 56 -5.85 -13.22 10.47
N LEU A 57 -5.03 -12.17 10.49
CA LEU A 57 -4.42 -11.62 11.70
C LEU A 57 -4.96 -10.21 11.96
N PHE A 58 -5.13 -9.84 13.22
CA PHE A 58 -5.69 -8.55 13.62
C PHE A 58 -4.75 -7.87 14.62
N TYR A 59 -4.45 -6.60 14.39
CA TYR A 59 -3.57 -5.81 15.23
C TYR A 59 -4.23 -4.49 15.59
N GLU A 60 -4.29 -4.17 16.88
CA GLU A 60 -4.65 -2.84 17.35
C GLU A 60 -3.42 -1.93 17.25
N SER A 61 -3.59 -0.77 16.61
CA SER A 61 -2.51 0.20 16.42
C SER A 61 -3.09 1.60 16.21
N TYR A 62 -2.29 2.49 15.65
CA TYR A 62 -2.66 3.84 15.29
C TYR A 62 -2.29 4.13 13.83
N LEU A 63 -3.02 5.04 13.20
CA LEU A 63 -2.89 5.33 11.77
C LEU A 63 -1.45 5.67 11.37
N GLN A 64 -0.74 6.47 12.16
CA GLN A 64 0.65 6.86 11.85
C GLN A 64 1.64 5.70 11.86
N ASN A 65 1.30 4.56 12.47
CA ASN A 65 2.15 3.37 12.49
C ASN A 65 1.94 2.47 11.25
N VAL A 66 1.03 2.86 10.34
CA VAL A 66 0.68 1.99 9.21
C VAL A 66 1.89 1.69 8.33
N MET A 67 2.68 2.69 7.96
CA MET A 67 3.83 2.49 7.06
C MET A 67 4.91 1.62 7.71
N GLU A 68 5.25 1.87 8.98
CA GLU A 68 6.15 1.01 9.75
C GLU A 68 5.62 -0.43 9.82
N PHE A 69 4.31 -0.61 9.99
CA PHE A 69 3.69 -1.92 9.99
C PHE A 69 3.82 -2.61 8.63
N LEU A 70 3.58 -1.91 7.51
CA LEU A 70 3.75 -2.46 6.17
C LEU A 70 5.22 -2.89 5.93
N GLU A 71 6.19 -2.06 6.30
CA GLU A 71 7.63 -2.36 6.18
C GLU A 71 8.05 -3.60 7.00
N SER A 72 7.35 -3.91 8.09
CA SER A 72 7.58 -5.12 8.87
C SER A 72 7.08 -6.40 8.18
N GLN A 73 6.24 -6.28 7.15
CA GLN A 73 5.75 -7.42 6.36
C GLN A 73 6.79 -7.84 5.31
N ASP A 74 6.65 -9.05 4.76
CA ASP A 74 7.50 -9.48 3.65
C ASP A 74 7.07 -8.79 2.34
N ILE A 75 7.62 -7.59 2.11
CA ILE A 75 7.51 -6.87 0.85
C ILE A 75 8.80 -7.10 0.05
N LYS A 76 8.65 -7.49 -1.22
CA LYS A 76 9.77 -7.71 -2.16
C LYS A 76 9.54 -7.08 -3.52
N ASN A 77 8.29 -7.03 -3.95
CA ASN A 77 7.87 -6.55 -5.27
C ASN A 77 6.93 -5.34 -5.16
N GLY A 78 7.09 -4.55 -4.09
CA GLY A 78 6.30 -3.34 -3.85
C GLY A 78 4.91 -3.56 -3.27
N ALA A 79 4.12 -2.50 -3.26
CA ALA A 79 2.80 -2.47 -2.66
C ALA A 79 1.87 -1.51 -3.39
N ASP A 80 0.61 -1.89 -3.54
CA ASP A 80 -0.45 -1.03 -4.07
C ASP A 80 -1.37 -0.54 -2.95
N ALA A 81 -1.95 0.64 -3.10
CA ALA A 81 -2.91 1.22 -2.16
C ALA A 81 -4.30 1.43 -2.79
N PHE A 82 -5.34 1.21 -1.98
CA PHE A 82 -6.74 1.27 -2.38
C PHE A 82 -7.62 1.84 -1.27
N VAL A 83 -8.84 2.23 -1.64
CA VAL A 83 -9.96 2.37 -0.72
C VAL A 83 -11.01 1.30 -1.03
N ASP A 84 -11.42 0.52 -0.02
CA ASP A 84 -12.43 -0.53 -0.21
C ASP A 84 -13.87 0.01 -0.27
N ASP A 85 -14.82 -0.88 -0.50
CA ASP A 85 -16.23 -0.50 -0.62
C ASP A 85 -16.85 -0.09 0.73
N ASN A 86 -16.18 -0.41 1.84
CA ASN A 86 -16.51 0.02 3.20
C ASN A 86 -15.77 1.32 3.58
N GLN A 87 -15.05 1.95 2.64
CA GLN A 87 -14.29 3.19 2.82
C GLN A 87 -13.05 3.05 3.72
N ASN A 88 -12.53 1.84 3.90
CA ASN A 88 -11.25 1.58 4.58
C ASN A 88 -10.08 1.78 3.64
N LEU A 89 -8.93 2.20 4.18
CA LEU A 89 -7.67 2.19 3.48
C LEU A 89 -7.14 0.75 3.40
N VAL A 90 -6.69 0.31 2.23
CA VAL A 90 -6.20 -1.04 1.98
C VAL A 90 -4.87 -0.99 1.27
N PHE A 91 -3.91 -1.80 1.72
CA PHE A 91 -2.65 -2.04 1.03
C PHE A 91 -2.58 -3.49 0.57
N VAL A 92 -2.15 -3.71 -0.66
CA VAL A 92 -1.83 -5.04 -1.19
C VAL A 92 -0.33 -5.12 -1.37
N LEU A 93 0.30 -6.02 -0.62
CA LEU A 93 1.73 -6.19 -0.50
C LEU A 93 2.16 -7.41 -1.31
N TYR A 94 3.18 -7.22 -2.15
CA TYR A 94 3.73 -8.29 -2.98
C TYR A 94 5.07 -8.75 -2.41
N GLY A 95 5.04 -9.90 -1.74
CA GLY A 95 6.19 -10.55 -1.14
C GLY A 95 6.96 -11.43 -2.13
N GLN A 96 7.71 -12.40 -1.61
CA GLN A 96 8.54 -13.24 -2.46
C GLN A 96 7.73 -14.14 -3.41
N GLY A 97 8.26 -14.35 -4.62
CA GLY A 97 7.82 -15.43 -5.50
C GLY A 97 8.07 -16.81 -4.89
N TYR A 98 7.15 -17.73 -5.09
CA TYR A 98 7.25 -19.11 -4.59
C TYR A 98 6.75 -20.12 -5.63
N ARG A 99 7.13 -21.38 -5.41
CA ARG A 99 6.59 -22.52 -6.14
C ARG A 99 6.05 -23.56 -5.17
N ALA A 100 4.75 -23.84 -5.24
CA ALA A 100 4.08 -24.80 -4.37
C ALA A 100 3.03 -25.58 -5.17
N GLU A 101 2.84 -26.86 -4.85
CA GLU A 101 1.86 -27.74 -5.52
C GLU A 101 1.96 -27.73 -7.06
N GLY A 102 3.17 -27.51 -7.61
CA GLY A 102 3.41 -27.45 -9.05
C GLY A 102 3.03 -26.13 -9.73
N LYS A 103 2.55 -25.14 -8.98
CA LYS A 103 2.23 -23.78 -9.45
C LYS A 103 3.27 -22.79 -8.96
N GLU A 104 3.50 -21.76 -9.77
CA GLU A 104 4.22 -20.55 -9.36
C GLU A 104 3.22 -19.52 -8.85
N GLY A 105 3.64 -18.73 -7.88
CA GLY A 105 2.83 -17.68 -7.28
C GLY A 105 3.68 -16.62 -6.61
N ILE A 106 3.05 -15.54 -6.17
CA ILE A 106 3.68 -14.48 -5.40
C ILE A 106 2.93 -14.40 -4.08
N LEU A 107 3.64 -14.36 -2.96
CA LEU A 107 3.03 -14.11 -1.65
C LEU A 107 2.29 -12.77 -1.74
N THR A 108 0.96 -12.80 -1.61
CA THR A 108 0.13 -11.60 -1.77
C THR A 108 -0.65 -11.37 -0.49
N THR A 109 -0.28 -10.32 0.24
CA THR A 109 -0.85 -10.00 1.55
C THR A 109 -1.68 -8.72 1.45
N GLN A 110 -2.92 -8.75 1.91
CA GLN A 110 -3.76 -7.55 2.02
C GLN A 110 -3.79 -7.08 3.47
N VAL A 111 -3.45 -5.81 3.69
CA VAL A 111 -3.60 -5.12 4.98
C VAL A 111 -4.75 -4.13 4.86
N THR A 112 -5.81 -4.33 5.63
CA THR A 112 -6.97 -3.45 5.69
C THR A 112 -6.90 -2.62 6.97
N VAL A 113 -6.89 -1.31 6.82
CA VAL A 113 -6.78 -0.34 7.92
C VAL A 113 -8.17 0.22 8.23
N LYS A 114 -8.74 -0.22 9.34
CA LYS A 114 -10.01 0.30 9.86
C LYS A 114 -9.71 1.32 10.95
N ALA A 115 -9.92 2.59 10.65
CA ALA A 115 -9.71 3.68 11.60
C ALA A 115 -11.02 4.12 12.24
N TYR A 116 -10.95 4.60 13.48
CA TYR A 116 -12.11 5.04 14.25
C TYR A 116 -11.88 6.42 14.87
N ASP A 117 -12.94 7.22 15.03
CA ASP A 117 -12.90 8.46 15.81
C ASP A 117 -13.08 8.20 17.32
N GLU A 118 -13.12 9.28 18.11
CA GLU A 118 -13.29 9.23 19.57
C GLU A 118 -14.62 8.57 20.00
N ASP A 119 -15.65 8.65 19.16
CA ASP A 119 -16.97 8.05 19.37
C ASP A 119 -17.08 6.63 18.78
N LYS A 120 -15.95 6.05 18.35
CA LYS A 120 -15.82 4.74 17.70
C LYS A 120 -16.58 4.63 16.39
N GLN A 121 -16.85 5.74 15.71
CA GLN A 121 -17.39 5.71 14.37
C GLN A 121 -16.27 5.44 13.35
N PRO A 122 -16.53 4.64 12.31
CA PRO A 122 -15.54 4.36 11.29
C PRO A 122 -15.18 5.62 10.49
N ILE A 123 -13.89 5.80 10.24
CA ILE A 123 -13.38 6.88 9.39
C ILE A 123 -13.56 6.49 7.92
N ASN A 124 -14.05 7.44 7.12
CA ASN A 124 -14.17 7.29 5.67
C ASN A 124 -12.91 7.82 4.97
N PHE A 125 -12.02 6.91 4.55
CA PHE A 125 -10.81 7.28 3.81
C PHE A 125 -11.07 7.75 2.40
N ALA A 126 -12.20 7.37 1.77
CA ALA A 126 -12.55 7.87 0.44
C ALA A 126 -12.67 9.40 0.43
N ASN A 127 -13.28 9.97 1.48
CA ASN A 127 -13.41 11.42 1.61
C ASN A 127 -12.08 12.10 1.96
N LEU A 128 -11.29 11.50 2.85
CA LEU A 128 -10.01 12.06 3.29
C LEU A 128 -8.95 12.05 2.19
N LEU A 129 -9.03 11.08 1.28
CA LEU A 129 -8.08 10.89 0.18
C LEU A 129 -8.66 11.34 -1.17
N ASP A 130 -9.84 11.97 -1.20
CA ASP A 130 -10.46 12.42 -2.46
C ASP A 130 -9.63 13.50 -3.16
N SER A 131 -8.93 14.32 -2.38
CA SER A 131 -8.02 15.34 -2.89
C SER A 131 -6.59 14.83 -3.16
N LEU A 132 -6.34 13.52 -3.02
CA LEU A 132 -5.05 12.94 -3.37
C LEU A 132 -4.91 13.05 -4.90
N ILE A 133 -4.32 14.15 -5.35
CA ILE A 133 -3.93 14.32 -6.75
C ILE A 133 -2.69 13.47 -6.91
N VAL A 134 -2.84 12.33 -7.58
CA VAL A 134 -1.74 11.55 -8.13
C VAL A 134 -1.00 12.48 -9.10
N SER A 135 0.02 13.18 -8.60
CA SER A 135 0.67 14.22 -9.39
C SER A 135 1.39 13.56 -10.55
N GLU A 136 1.22 14.08 -11.77
CA GLU A 136 2.20 13.87 -12.83
C GLU A 136 3.54 14.41 -12.31
N TYR A 137 4.34 13.57 -11.65
CA TYR A 137 5.71 13.91 -11.31
C TYR A 137 6.41 14.14 -12.65
N GLN A 138 6.59 15.41 -13.03
CA GLN A 138 7.54 15.75 -14.07
C GLN A 138 8.90 15.44 -13.48
N ILE A 139 9.43 14.28 -13.81
CA ILE A 139 10.81 13.93 -13.59
C ILE A 139 11.61 14.99 -14.35
N GLU A 140 12.15 15.98 -13.63
CA GLU A 140 13.13 16.86 -14.22
C GLU A 140 14.29 15.96 -14.66
N PRO A 141 14.66 15.96 -15.96
CA PRO A 141 15.78 15.17 -16.42
C PRO A 141 17.03 15.78 -15.79
N ASN A 142 17.48 15.23 -14.66
CA ASN A 142 18.75 15.60 -14.08
C ASN A 142 19.82 15.35 -15.14
N LEU A 143 20.38 16.46 -15.62
CA LEU A 143 21.51 16.55 -16.53
C LEU A 143 22.65 15.67 -16.01
N TRP A 144 22.81 14.50 -16.62
CA TRP A 144 24.07 13.78 -16.59
C TRP A 144 25.05 14.55 -17.49
N GLU A 145 25.61 15.64 -16.98
CA GLU A 145 26.91 16.10 -17.48
C GLU A 145 27.96 15.08 -17.03
N VAL A 146 28.12 14.05 -17.85
CA VAL A 146 29.30 13.17 -17.82
C VAL A 146 30.50 13.99 -18.30
N SER A 147 31.16 14.67 -17.37
CA SER A 147 32.53 15.16 -17.59
C SER A 147 33.44 13.94 -17.79
N HIS A 148 33.87 13.72 -19.02
CA HIS A 148 35.00 12.85 -19.32
C HIS A 148 36.26 13.68 -19.12
N ASP A 149 37.04 13.34 -18.09
CA ASP A 149 38.49 13.61 -18.03
C ASP A 149 39.25 12.29 -18.15
#